data_AF-A0A8J3IBV6-F1
#
_entry.id   AF-A0A8J3IBV6-F1
#
_cell.length_a   1.000
_cell.length_b   1.000
_cell.length_c   1.000
_cell.angle_alpha   90.00
_cell.angle_beta   90.00
_cell.angle_gamma   90.00
#
_symmetry.space_group_name_H-M   'P 1'
#
loop_
_entity.id
_entity.type
_entity.pdbx_description
1 polymer ?
#
loop_
_entity_poly.entity_id
_entity_poly.type
_entity_poly.pdbx_seq_one_letter_code
_entity_poly.pdbx_strand_id
1 'polypeptide(L)'
;MGKHKIYNADLKLQVVLEVLKGEKTMAQICREHEVATDLVCHWRDVFLERAPQVFTDPRVKSQEAKDEQRIADLERMVGRLTMELDASKKALRLLPSRASNAERS
;
A
#
# COMPACT_ATOMS: atom_id res chain seq x y z
N MET A 1 3.75 -30.59 -23.17
CA MET A 1 3.40 -29.77 -21.97
C MET A 1 4.24 -30.27 -20.80
N GLY A 2 5.28 -29.54 -20.40
CA GLY A 2 6.16 -29.96 -19.31
C GLY A 2 5.39 -30.01 -17.99
N LYS A 3 5.55 -31.08 -17.21
CA LYS A 3 4.96 -31.20 -15.87
C LYS A 3 5.65 -30.19 -14.95
N HIS A 4 4.96 -29.11 -14.59
CA HIS A 4 5.46 -28.18 -13.57
C HIS A 4 5.44 -28.87 -12.21
N LYS A 5 6.63 -29.12 -11.62
CA LYS A 5 6.75 -29.56 -10.23
C LYS A 5 6.22 -28.43 -9.34
N ILE A 6 5.21 -28.72 -8.52
CA ILE A 6 4.67 -27.79 -7.53
C ILE A 6 5.41 -28.02 -6.22
N TYR A 7 6.00 -26.97 -5.66
CA TYR A 7 6.69 -27.01 -4.38
C TYR A 7 5.83 -26.30 -3.32
N ASN A 8 5.60 -26.96 -2.17
CA ASN A 8 4.83 -26.37 -1.06
C ASN A 8 5.64 -25.28 -0.34
N ALA A 9 4.97 -24.49 0.50
CA ALA A 9 5.60 -23.38 1.21
C ALA A 9 6.68 -23.84 2.20
N ASP A 10 6.43 -24.94 2.92
CA ASP A 10 7.34 -25.47 3.93
C ASP A 10 8.68 -25.92 3.34
N LEU A 11 8.65 -26.61 2.20
CA LEU A 11 9.87 -27.03 1.51
C LEU A 11 10.66 -25.83 1.01
N LYS A 12 10.00 -24.82 0.43
CA LYS A 12 10.67 -23.57 0.00
C LYS A 12 11.36 -22.90 1.17
N LEU A 13 10.67 -22.79 2.31
CA LEU A 13 11.24 -22.21 3.52
C LEU A 13 12.44 -23.02 4.03
N GLN A 14 12.32 -24.35 4.11
CA GLN A 14 13.40 -25.22 4.55
C GLN A 14 14.64 -25.06 3.66
N VAL A 15 14.47 -25.13 2.34
CA VAL A 15 15.56 -24.97 1.36
C VAL A 15 16.23 -23.61 1.50
N VAL A 16 15.45 -22.52 1.62
CA VAL A 16 16.02 -21.18 1.81
C VAL A 16 16.78 -21.07 3.12
N LEU A 17 16.28 -21.64 4.22
CA LEU A 17 16.98 -21.65 5.50
C LEU A 17 18.28 -22.44 5.45
N GLU A 18 18.32 -23.59 4.78
CA GLU A 18 19.54 -24.36 4.57
C GLU A 18 20.59 -23.56 3.79
N VAL A 19 20.16 -22.83 2.74
CA VAL A 19 21.04 -21.93 1.97
C VAL A 19 21.57 -20.80 2.84
N LEU A 20 20.73 -20.15 3.64
CA LEU A 20 21.12 -19.03 4.49
C LEU A 20 22.03 -19.44 5.65
N LYS A 21 21.87 -20.67 6.18
CA LYS A 21 22.76 -21.25 7.20
C LYS A 21 24.15 -21.54 6.65
N GLY A 22 24.28 -21.84 5.36
CA GLY A 22 25.56 -22.10 4.70
C GLY A 22 26.26 -23.41 5.11
N GLU A 23 25.56 -24.30 5.83
CA GLU A 23 26.08 -25.59 6.29
C GLU A 23 26.29 -26.59 5.14
N LYS A 24 25.53 -26.43 4.05
CA LYS A 24 25.62 -27.24 2.83
C LYS A 24 25.89 -26.35 1.62
N THR A 25 26.58 -26.88 0.64
CA THR A 25 26.78 -26.19 -0.65
C THR A 25 25.48 -26.12 -1.43
N MET A 26 25.33 -25.11 -2.28
CA MET A 26 24.17 -24.97 -3.17
C MET A 26 23.90 -26.24 -3.99
N ALA A 27 24.96 -26.89 -4.49
CA ALA A 27 24.86 -28.13 -5.26
C ALA A 27 24.34 -29.31 -4.43
N GLN A 28 24.73 -29.42 -3.15
CA GLN A 28 24.20 -30.45 -2.26
C GLN A 28 22.71 -30.23 -1.98
N ILE A 29 22.32 -29.00 -1.66
CA ILE A 29 20.92 -28.63 -1.39
C ILE A 29 20.04 -28.92 -2.61
N CYS A 30 20.49 -28.52 -3.81
CA CYS A 30 19.76 -28.77 -5.06
C CYS A 30 19.57 -30.28 -5.34
N ARG A 31 20.57 -31.11 -5.04
CA ARG A 31 20.50 -32.56 -5.21
C ARG A 31 19.58 -33.23 -4.20
N GLU A 32 19.68 -32.84 -2.93
CA GLU A 32 18.90 -33.44 -1.83
C GLU A 32 17.40 -33.16 -1.97
N HIS A 33 17.04 -31.94 -2.40
CA HIS A 33 15.66 -31.52 -2.55
C HIS A 33 15.12 -31.66 -3.99
N GLU A 34 15.94 -32.14 -4.93
CA GLU A 34 15.62 -32.20 -6.37
C GLU A 34 15.08 -30.87 -6.93
N VAL A 35 15.76 -29.79 -6.58
CA VAL A 35 15.40 -28.41 -7.00
C VAL A 35 16.50 -27.85 -7.88
N ALA A 36 16.12 -27.17 -8.95
CA ALA A 36 17.06 -26.44 -9.79
C ALA A 36 17.65 -25.23 -9.06
N THR A 37 18.94 -24.98 -9.25
CA THR A 37 19.67 -23.89 -8.58
C THR A 37 19.03 -22.52 -8.79
N ASP A 38 18.57 -22.22 -10.01
CA ASP A 38 17.91 -20.94 -10.31
C ASP A 38 16.65 -20.73 -9.46
N LEU A 39 15.90 -21.81 -9.19
CA LEU A 39 14.68 -21.75 -8.41
C LEU A 39 14.98 -21.52 -6.93
N VAL A 40 16.06 -22.12 -6.41
CA VAL A 40 16.55 -21.88 -5.05
C VAL A 40 17.00 -20.43 -4.87
N CYS A 41 17.75 -19.88 -5.83
CA CYS A 41 18.14 -18.47 -5.84
C CYS A 41 16.91 -17.56 -5.83
N HIS A 42 15.93 -17.84 -6.70
CA HIS A 42 14.69 -17.08 -6.75
C HIS A 42 13.93 -17.11 -5.40
N TRP A 43 13.81 -18.29 -4.77
CA TRP A 43 13.13 -18.38 -3.46
C TRP A 43 13.87 -17.63 -2.36
N ARG A 44 15.21 -17.69 -2.35
CA ARG A 44 16.03 -16.92 -1.42
C ARG A 44 15.77 -15.43 -1.58
N ASP A 45 15.77 -14.94 -2.81
CA ASP A 45 15.60 -13.50 -3.09
C ASP A 45 14.20 -13.03 -2.67
N VAL A 46 13.16 -13.79 -3.02
CA VAL A 46 11.78 -13.52 -2.59
C VAL A 46 11.64 -13.56 -1.06
N PHE A 47 12.31 -14.50 -0.39
CA PHE A 47 12.31 -14.59 1.06
C PHE A 47 12.97 -13.36 1.69
N LEU A 48 14.14 -12.95 1.21
CA LEU A 48 14.86 -11.79 1.74
C LEU A 48 14.10 -10.48 1.52
N GLU A 49 13.37 -10.34 0.40
CA GLU A 49 12.51 -9.19 0.13
C GLU A 49 11.33 -9.10 1.12
N ARG A 50 10.76 -10.27 1.49
CA ARG A 50 9.56 -10.35 2.33
C ARG A 50 9.86 -10.48 3.82
N ALA A 51 11.03 -11.00 4.20
CA ALA A 51 11.42 -11.24 5.59
C ALA A 51 11.31 -9.99 6.49
N PRO A 52 11.69 -8.77 6.06
CA PRO A 52 11.51 -7.56 6.86
C PRO A 52 10.06 -7.30 7.27
N GLN A 53 9.10 -7.74 6.45
CA GLN A 53 7.67 -7.54 6.70
C GLN A 53 7.18 -8.33 7.91
N VAL A 54 7.86 -9.43 8.28
CA VAL A 54 7.54 -10.23 9.47
C VAL A 54 7.82 -9.45 10.76
N PHE A 55 8.79 -8.52 10.72
CA PHE A 55 9.15 -7.67 11.85
C PHE A 55 8.43 -6.33 11.86
N THR A 56 7.59 -6.06 10.86
CA THR A 56 6.77 -4.85 10.80
C THR A 56 5.49 -5.05 11.60
N ASP A 57 5.12 -4.12 12.49
CA ASP A 57 3.84 -4.22 13.20
C ASP A 57 2.69 -4.03 12.20
N PRO A 58 1.81 -5.03 12.00
CA PRO A 58 0.71 -4.95 11.05
C PRO A 58 -0.27 -3.80 11.36
N ARG A 59 -0.29 -3.32 12.61
CA ARG A 59 -1.10 -2.15 13.00
C ARG A 59 -0.61 -0.86 12.37
N VAL A 60 0.69 -0.74 12.06
CA VAL A 60 1.25 0.46 11.42
C VAL A 60 0.68 0.62 10.01
N LYS A 61 0.74 -0.42 9.18
CA LYS A 61 0.14 -0.41 7.83
C LYS A 61 -1.38 -0.16 7.85
N SER A 62 -2.08 -0.75 8.83
CA SER A 62 -3.52 -0.50 8.99
C SER A 62 -3.82 0.94 9.41
N GLN A 63 -2.97 1.54 10.25
CA GLN A 63 -3.10 2.90 10.70
C GLN A 63 -2.83 3.89 9.57
N GLU A 64 -1.77 3.68 8.80
CA GLU A 64 -1.45 4.47 7.59
C GLU A 64 -2.65 4.50 6.62
N ALA A 65 -3.22 3.33 6.30
CA ALA A 65 -4.39 3.26 5.41
C ALA A 65 -5.63 3.98 5.99
N LYS A 66 -5.84 3.95 7.31
CA LYS A 66 -6.91 4.69 7.97
C LYS A 66 -6.67 6.20 7.92
N ASP A 67 -5.42 6.62 8.07
CA ASP A 67 -5.06 8.03 8.06
C ASP A 67 -5.14 8.62 6.65
N GLU A 68 -4.75 7.86 5.62
CA GLU A 68 -4.99 8.22 4.21
C GLU A 68 -6.48 8.40 3.91
N GLN A 69 -7.33 7.49 4.38
CA GLN A 69 -8.78 7.63 4.21
C GLN A 69 -9.32 8.88 4.91
N ARG A 70 -8.87 9.17 6.13
CA ARG A 70 -9.25 10.39 6.87
C ARG A 70 -8.81 11.65 6.14
N ILE A 71 -7.61 11.67 5.58
CA ILE A 71 -7.09 12.80 4.80
C ILE A 71 -8.00 13.04 3.59
N ALA A 72 -8.33 12.00 2.82
CA ALA A 72 -9.22 12.12 1.66
C ALA A 72 -10.61 12.65 2.04
N ASP A 73 -11.16 12.25 3.18
CA ASP A 73 -12.46 12.74 3.66
C ASP A 73 -12.39 14.21 4.11
N LEU A 74 -11.30 14.61 4.76
CA LEU A 74 -11.06 15.99 5.14
C LEU A 74 -10.87 16.89 3.91
N GLU A 75 -10.12 16.45 2.90
CA GLU A 75 -9.92 17.18 1.64
C GLU A 75 -11.25 17.42 0.91
N ARG A 76 -12.12 16.40 0.84
CA ARG A 76 -13.47 16.54 0.28
C ARG A 76 -14.31 17.56 1.05
N MET A 77 -14.23 17.53 2.39
CA MET A 77 -14.95 18.46 3.24
C MET A 77 -14.47 19.90 3.03
N VAL A 78 -13.15 20.12 2.96
CA VAL A 78 -12.55 21.42 2.65
C VAL A 78 -13.01 21.92 1.29
N GLY A 79 -13.02 21.06 0.27
CA GLY A 79 -13.51 21.40 -1.06
C GLY A 79 -14.98 21.86 -1.04
N ARG A 80 -15.86 21.11 -0.36
CA ARG A 80 -17.28 21.46 -0.20
C ARG A 80 -17.45 22.81 0.50
N LEU A 81 -16.78 23.00 1.63
CA LEU A 81 -16.86 24.25 2.41
C LEU A 81 -16.34 25.45 1.59
N THR A 82 -15.31 25.26 0.79
CA THR A 82 -14.77 26.29 -0.11
C THR A 82 -15.81 26.70 -1.16
N MET A 83 -16.48 25.73 -1.78
CA MET A 83 -17.54 25.99 -2.76
C MET A 83 -18.75 26.72 -2.13
N GLU A 84 -19.19 26.29 -0.95
CA GLU A 84 -20.29 26.94 -0.20
C GLU A 84 -19.94 28.39 0.16
N LEU A 85 -18.71 28.63 0.60
CA LEU A 85 -18.21 29.97 0.92
C LEU A 85 -18.19 30.87 -0.32
N ASP A 86 -17.69 30.37 -1.45
CA ASP A 86 -17.65 31.12 -2.71
C ASP A 86 -19.04 31.41 -3.25
N ALA A 87 -19.97 30.45 -3.17
CA ALA A 87 -21.36 30.65 -3.52
C ALA A 87 -22.01 31.74 -2.64
N SER A 88 -21.78 31.69 -1.33
CA SER A 88 -22.30 32.68 -0.37
C SER A 88 -21.77 34.09 -0.65
N LYS A 89 -20.46 34.21 -0.91
CA LYS A 89 -19.83 35.48 -1.30
C LYS A 89 -20.39 36.02 -2.61
N LYS A 90 -20.61 35.17 -3.61
CA LYS A 90 -21.23 35.56 -4.89
C LYS A 90 -22.67 36.04 -4.67
N ALA A 91 -23.47 35.31 -3.89
CA ALA A 91 -24.84 35.69 -3.57
C ALA A 91 -24.90 37.09 -2.91
N LEU A 92 -24.04 37.36 -1.93
CA LEU A 92 -23.96 38.66 -1.27
C LEU A 92 -23.65 39.81 -2.24
N ARG A 93 -22.79 39.58 -3.23
CA ARG A 93 -22.46 40.58 -4.27
C ARG A 93 -23.60 40.83 -5.25
N LEU A 94 -24.47 39.85 -5.46
CA LEU A 94 -25.60 39.94 -6.39
C LEU A 94 -26.85 40.55 -5.75
N LEU A 95 -26.91 40.67 -4.42
CA LEU A 95 -28.00 41.35 -3.75
C LEU A 95 -27.94 42.86 -4.04
N PRO A 96 -29.00 43.46 -4.62
CA PRO A 96 -29.04 44.89 -4.84
C PRO A 96 -29.06 45.63 -3.49
N SER A 97 -28.24 46.68 -3.38
CA SER A 97 -28.25 47.58 -2.22
C SER A 97 -29.66 48.14 -2.04
N ARG A 98 -30.34 47.74 -0.96
CA ARG A 98 -31.71 48.15 -0.63
C ARG A 98 -31.80 49.60 -0.12
N ALA A 99 -30.78 50.43 -0.41
CA ALA A 99 -30.60 51.77 0.12
C ALA A 99 -30.77 52.91 -0.91
N SER A 100 -31.27 52.66 -2.12
CA SER A 100 -31.45 53.73 -3.14
C SER A 100 -32.90 54.07 -3.51
N ASN A 101 -33.91 53.52 -2.83
CA ASN A 101 -35.32 53.75 -3.18
C ASN A 101 -36.15 54.49 -2.10
N ALA A 102 -35.50 55.21 -1.18
CA ALA A 102 -36.17 56.00 -0.14
C ALA A 102 -36.13 57.53 -0.37
N GLU A 103 -35.50 58.01 -1.46
CA GLU A 103 -35.32 59.46 -1.72
C GLU A 103 -36.20 60.01 -2.87
N ARG A 104 -37.27 59.31 -3.25
CA ARG A 104 -38.22 59.81 -4.25
C ARG A 104 -39.66 59.67 -3.76
N SER A 105 -40.06 60.54 -2.85
CA SER A 105 -41.47 60.87 -2.55
C SER A 105 -41.57 62.31 -2.10
#